data_AF-R0KWD3-F1
#
_entry.id   AF-R0KWD3-F1
#
_cell.length_a   1.000
_cell.length_b   1.000
_cell.length_c   1.000
_cell.angle_alpha   90.00
_cell.angle_beta   90.00
_cell.angle_gamma   90.00
#
_symmetry.space_group_name_H-M   'P 1'
#
loop_
_entity.id
_entity.type
_entity.pdbx_description
1 polymer ?
#
loop_
_entity_poly.entity_id
_entity_poly.type
_entity_poly.pdbx_seq_one_letter_code
_entity_poly.pdbx_strand_id
1 'polypeptide(L)'
;VSLCKTLINLALEGLSYYHTYDRLFLGLSIAMGFVGWTTYVILVIVKTHTNLTKTVQSSNKVALLYGFTFVGMMITFFLLIQTSPWTYYIYCLLPVPVWYAVMRELHVIQNLTANLRSLPISQSLGFILISILGIEILVFSFFYRATLTVGLLVFAGWPVITQLWVQAKTTTLIWTVLCALLAVFPLMPVVGREPNIPLVIAAGLLTLLISGFSLASSCKSENKYRNNEDMKVHFYQMLSIALSTYVVSNTHNSLKNKQGLPVFNQIISWTTLVSSSVLPLLSPTFLFQRLFSILLSLMATYLLLSTGYEALFPLVLSGLMFVWIHMEQEALQHYGLSLKPKLAVFNFAYATDITQFRQLHLDDIRRSFFFVFFIVTAFFGTGNIASVNSFDPASVYCFLTVFSPFMMGGLLVLKVVIPFVLVSCAFEAVQVTTQLSSKSLFLIVLVISDIMALHFFFLVKDYGSWLEIGTSISHYVLVMSLTIFMMLMNGLAQLLTTKRLDLSRRTKHHA
;
A
#
# COMPACT_ATOMS: atom_id res chain seq x y z
N VAL A 1 -15.62 -44.01 -37.73
CA VAL A 1 -16.06 -43.09 -36.64
C VAL A 1 -15.14 -43.15 -35.42
N SER A 2 -14.85 -44.32 -34.84
CA SER A 2 -13.93 -44.45 -33.69
C SER A 2 -12.52 -43.93 -34.00
N LEU A 3 -11.91 -44.38 -35.10
CA LEU A 3 -10.60 -43.91 -35.57
C LEU A 3 -10.54 -42.39 -35.76
N CYS A 4 -11.60 -41.78 -36.30
CA CYS A 4 -11.69 -40.33 -36.48
C CYS A 4 -11.71 -39.59 -35.12
N LYS A 5 -12.44 -40.12 -34.13
CA LYS A 5 -12.45 -39.57 -32.77
C LYS A 5 -11.07 -39.67 -32.12
N THR A 6 -10.38 -40.79 -32.30
CA THR A 6 -9.00 -40.98 -31.80
C THR A 6 -8.03 -40.00 -32.46
N LEU A 7 -8.11 -39.82 -33.78
CA LEU A 7 -7.28 -38.87 -34.51
C LEU A 7 -7.52 -37.43 -34.04
N ILE A 8 -8.78 -37.02 -33.85
CA ILE A 8 -9.13 -35.69 -33.34
C ILE A 8 -8.52 -35.47 -31.94
N ASN A 9 -8.65 -36.44 -31.04
CA ASN A 9 -8.10 -36.32 -29.69
C ASN A 9 -6.57 -36.21 -29.71
N LEU A 10 -5.89 -37.05 -30.49
CA LEU A 10 -4.42 -37.00 -30.61
C LEU A 10 -3.95 -35.69 -31.26
N ALA A 11 -4.68 -35.16 -32.24
CA ALA A 11 -4.36 -33.87 -32.86
C ALA A 11 -4.54 -32.70 -31.88
N LEU A 12 -5.59 -32.71 -31.05
CA LEU A 12 -5.80 -31.71 -30.01
C LEU A 12 -4.73 -31.79 -28.91
N GLU A 13 -4.35 -33.00 -28.50
CA GLU A 13 -3.27 -33.22 -27.54
C GLU A 13 -1.93 -32.74 -28.10
N GLY A 14 -1.62 -33.07 -29.35
CA GLY A 14 -0.44 -32.57 -30.06
C GLY A 14 -0.41 -31.04 -30.16
N LEU A 15 -1.54 -30.41 -30.51
CA LEU A 15 -1.65 -28.95 -30.54
C LEU A 15 -1.39 -28.33 -29.16
N SER A 16 -1.97 -28.91 -28.10
CA SER A 16 -1.77 -28.45 -26.73
C SER A 16 -0.32 -28.57 -26.27
N TYR A 17 0.37 -29.65 -26.67
CA TYR A 17 1.79 -29.87 -26.40
C TYR A 17 2.64 -28.78 -27.07
N TYR A 18 2.45 -28.52 -28.37
CA TYR A 18 3.23 -27.49 -29.06
C TYR A 18 2.99 -26.07 -28.53
N HIS A 19 1.76 -25.75 -28.09
CA HIS A 19 1.48 -24.46 -27.47
C HIS A 19 2.11 -24.28 -26.08
N THR A 20 2.30 -25.38 -25.33
CA THR A 20 2.81 -25.34 -23.95
C THR A 20 4.25 -25.81 -23.81
N TYR A 21 4.89 -26.21 -24.91
CA TYR A 21 6.23 -26.80 -24.94
C TYR A 21 7.27 -25.98 -24.17
N ASP A 22 7.39 -24.68 -24.48
CA ASP A 22 8.37 -23.81 -23.84
C ASP A 22 7.93 -23.25 -22.48
N ARG A 23 6.70 -23.57 -22.02
CA ARG A 23 6.12 -23.00 -20.79
C ARG A 23 6.95 -23.33 -19.56
N LEU A 24 7.37 -24.59 -19.41
CA LEU A 24 8.19 -25.01 -18.26
C LEU A 24 9.58 -24.40 -18.32
N PHE A 25 10.21 -24.38 -19.51
CA PHE A 25 11.54 -23.82 -19.70
C PHE A 25 11.59 -22.32 -19.37
N LEU A 26 10.70 -21.54 -20.00
CA LEU A 26 10.59 -20.10 -19.73
C LEU A 26 10.13 -19.82 -18.30
N GLY A 27 9.18 -20.61 -17.80
CA GLY A 27 8.67 -20.51 -16.43
C GLY A 27 9.76 -20.68 -15.38
N LEU A 28 10.63 -21.68 -15.55
CA LEU A 28 11.79 -21.89 -14.67
C LEU A 28 12.79 -20.74 -14.77
N SER A 29 13.04 -20.20 -15.96
CA SER A 29 13.93 -19.04 -16.13
C SER A 29 13.40 -17.80 -15.40
N ILE A 30 12.11 -17.51 -15.55
CA ILE A 30 11.45 -16.39 -14.85
C ILE A 30 11.49 -16.61 -13.34
N ALA A 31 11.19 -17.82 -12.87
CA ALA A 31 11.26 -18.16 -11.45
C ALA A 31 12.68 -18.00 -10.89
N MET A 32 13.72 -18.45 -11.62
CA MET A 32 15.13 -18.22 -11.25
C MET A 32 15.47 -16.73 -11.20
N GLY A 33 14.90 -15.91 -12.09
CA GLY A 33 15.04 -14.45 -12.06
C GLY A 33 14.44 -13.83 -10.80
N PHE A 34 13.19 -14.15 -10.48
CA PHE A 34 12.51 -13.66 -9.26
C PHE A 34 13.19 -14.13 -7.97
N VAL A 35 13.58 -15.40 -7.88
CA VAL A 35 14.29 -15.94 -6.72
C VAL A 35 15.67 -15.29 -6.58
N GLY A 36 16.40 -15.13 -7.67
CA GLY A 36 17.68 -14.42 -7.66
C GLY A 36 17.54 -12.96 -7.23
N TRP A 37 16.50 -12.27 -7.71
CA TRP A 37 16.25 -10.87 -7.40
C TRP A 37 15.86 -10.67 -5.93
N THR A 38 14.89 -11.45 -5.44
CA THR A 38 14.45 -11.41 -4.03
C THR A 38 15.59 -11.74 -3.08
N THR A 39 16.40 -12.78 -3.38
CA THR A 39 17.60 -13.11 -2.57
C THR A 39 18.63 -11.99 -2.60
N TYR A 40 18.88 -11.36 -3.75
CA TYR A 40 19.76 -10.20 -3.83
C TYR A 40 19.28 -9.03 -2.96
N VAL A 41 17.98 -8.70 -3.00
CA VAL A 41 17.40 -7.62 -2.18
C VAL A 41 17.53 -7.95 -0.69
N ILE A 42 17.26 -9.19 -0.28
CA ILE A 42 17.47 -9.64 1.11
C ILE A 42 18.93 -9.45 1.54
N LEU A 43 19.89 -9.78 0.67
CA LEU A 43 21.31 -9.59 0.97
C LEU A 43 21.69 -8.11 1.11
N VAL A 44 21.13 -7.24 0.26
CA VAL A 44 21.31 -5.79 0.40
C VAL A 44 20.78 -5.33 1.76
N ILE A 45 19.56 -5.72 2.14
CA ILE A 45 18.96 -5.36 3.45
C ILE A 45 19.87 -5.78 4.60
N VAL A 46 20.34 -7.03 4.59
CA VAL A 46 21.19 -7.58 5.65
C VAL A 46 22.52 -6.81 5.68
N LYS A 47 23.17 -6.59 4.54
CA LYS A 47 24.45 -5.91 4.46
C LYS A 47 24.40 -4.45 4.89
N THR A 48 23.35 -3.71 4.54
CA THR A 48 23.27 -2.26 4.83
C THR A 48 22.71 -1.95 6.21
N HIS A 49 21.91 -2.85 6.80
CA HIS A 49 21.16 -2.55 8.01
C HIS A 49 21.37 -3.54 9.17
N THR A 50 22.20 -4.58 8.98
CA THR A 50 22.67 -5.42 10.08
C THR A 50 24.18 -5.27 10.22
N ASN A 51 24.67 -5.22 11.46
CA ASN A 51 26.11 -5.16 11.76
C ASN A 51 26.86 -6.49 11.50
N LEU A 52 26.27 -7.42 10.73
CA LEU A 52 26.83 -8.76 10.49
C LEU A 52 28.11 -8.77 9.65
N THR A 53 28.40 -7.71 8.90
CA THR A 53 29.53 -7.68 7.96
C THR A 53 30.70 -6.90 8.54
N LYS A 54 31.40 -7.48 9.52
CA LYS A 54 32.70 -6.95 10.02
C LYS A 54 33.93 -7.62 9.40
N THR A 55 33.78 -8.58 8.49
CA THR A 55 34.92 -9.32 7.92
C THR A 55 34.92 -9.25 6.39
N VAL A 56 35.85 -8.47 5.85
CA VAL A 56 36.15 -8.44 4.41
C VAL A 56 37.12 -9.58 4.13
N GLN A 57 36.63 -10.68 3.56
CA GLN A 57 37.48 -11.63 2.85
C GLN A 57 37.43 -11.31 1.35
N SER A 58 38.60 -11.28 0.71
CA SER A 58 38.73 -11.05 -0.73
C SER A 58 38.30 -12.31 -1.49
N SER A 59 37.00 -12.43 -1.78
CA SER A 59 36.54 -13.36 -2.80
C SER A 59 37.19 -13.02 -4.15
N ASN A 60 37.55 -14.04 -4.94
CA ASN A 60 38.06 -13.92 -6.30
C ASN A 60 36.96 -13.41 -7.26
N LYS A 61 36.61 -12.12 -7.14
CA LYS A 61 35.58 -11.43 -7.94
C LYS A 61 35.79 -11.61 -9.44
N VAL A 62 37.04 -11.70 -9.87
CA VAL A 62 37.43 -11.84 -11.28
C VAL A 62 37.06 -13.22 -11.84
N ALA A 63 37.34 -14.31 -11.09
CA ALA A 63 36.99 -15.66 -11.52
C ALA A 63 35.47 -15.84 -11.63
N LEU A 64 34.73 -15.26 -10.68
CA LEU A 64 33.27 -15.31 -10.66
C LEU A 64 32.65 -14.54 -11.84
N LEU A 65 33.20 -13.38 -12.18
CA LEU A 65 32.79 -12.62 -13.37
C LEU A 65 32.99 -13.44 -14.66
N TYR A 66 34.18 -14.01 -14.86
CA TYR A 66 34.45 -14.84 -16.04
C TYR A 66 33.52 -16.05 -16.12
N GLY A 67 33.26 -16.72 -14.99
CA GLY A 67 32.32 -17.85 -14.93
C GLY A 67 30.90 -17.48 -15.38
N PHE A 68 30.33 -16.39 -14.86
CA PHE A 68 28.99 -15.96 -15.26
C PHE A 68 28.92 -15.43 -16.70
N THR A 69 29.98 -14.77 -17.19
CA THR A 69 30.04 -14.39 -18.62
C THR A 69 30.08 -15.60 -19.53
N PHE A 70 30.80 -16.67 -19.15
CA PHE A 70 30.83 -17.92 -19.89
C PHE A 70 29.45 -18.59 -19.93
N VAL A 71 28.74 -18.66 -18.78
CA VAL A 71 27.37 -19.17 -18.72
C VAL A 71 26.43 -18.36 -19.62
N GLY A 72 26.53 -17.03 -19.60
CA GLY A 72 25.76 -16.16 -20.50
C GLY A 72 26.03 -16.45 -21.98
N MET A 73 27.29 -16.62 -22.37
CA MET A 73 27.67 -16.98 -23.75
C MET A 73 27.17 -18.37 -24.16
N MET A 74 27.17 -19.34 -23.25
CA MET A 74 26.62 -20.67 -23.53
C MET A 74 25.10 -20.61 -23.77
N ILE A 75 24.38 -19.81 -22.97
CA ILE A 75 22.93 -19.61 -23.13
C ILE A 75 22.63 -18.92 -24.46
N THR A 76 23.37 -17.85 -24.83
CA THR A 76 23.15 -17.18 -26.12
C THR A 76 23.45 -18.10 -27.30
N PHE A 77 24.51 -18.90 -27.22
CA PHE A 77 24.86 -19.87 -28.26
C PHE A 77 23.79 -20.95 -28.42
N PHE A 78 23.28 -21.49 -27.31
CA PHE A 78 22.17 -22.45 -27.31
C PHE A 78 20.91 -21.87 -27.98
N LEU A 79 20.52 -20.64 -27.60
CA LEU A 79 19.36 -19.95 -28.18
C LEU A 79 19.54 -19.63 -29.66
N LEU A 80 20.77 -19.40 -30.10
CA LEU A 80 21.12 -19.14 -31.50
C LEU A 80 21.03 -20.41 -32.34
N ILE A 81 21.52 -21.54 -31.82
CA ILE A 81 21.34 -22.87 -32.46
C ILE A 81 19.85 -23.18 -32.63
N GLN A 82 19.04 -22.88 -31.61
CA GLN A 82 17.60 -23.13 -31.64
C GLN A 82 16.83 -22.13 -32.52
N THR A 83 17.48 -21.12 -33.12
CA THR A 83 16.84 -20.06 -33.92
C THR A 83 15.65 -19.41 -33.18
N SER A 84 15.80 -19.22 -31.87
CA SER A 84 14.72 -18.76 -31.00
C SER A 84 14.40 -17.27 -31.22
N PRO A 85 13.15 -16.82 -31.01
CA PRO A 85 12.78 -15.42 -31.08
C PRO A 85 13.56 -14.56 -30.07
N TRP A 86 13.77 -13.29 -30.40
CA TRP A 86 14.53 -12.34 -29.58
C TRP A 86 14.03 -12.22 -28.12
N THR A 87 12.74 -12.45 -27.87
CA THR A 87 12.14 -12.42 -26.53
C THR A 87 12.75 -13.47 -25.59
N TYR A 88 13.16 -14.63 -26.10
CA TYR A 88 13.75 -15.72 -25.30
C TYR A 88 15.10 -15.32 -24.72
N TYR A 89 15.88 -14.52 -25.45
CA TYR A 89 17.17 -14.01 -24.98
C TYR A 89 17.00 -13.14 -23.74
N ILE A 90 15.96 -12.31 -23.69
CA ILE A 90 15.68 -11.45 -22.53
C ILE A 90 15.36 -12.32 -21.30
N TYR A 91 14.48 -13.30 -21.44
CA TYR A 91 14.08 -14.17 -20.33
C TYR A 91 15.21 -15.06 -19.81
N CYS A 92 16.05 -15.60 -20.70
CA CYS A 92 17.11 -16.53 -20.31
C CYS A 92 18.38 -15.84 -19.83
N LEU A 93 18.67 -14.63 -20.30
CA LEU A 93 19.86 -13.89 -19.88
C LEU A 93 19.65 -13.09 -18.59
N LEU A 94 18.43 -12.66 -18.26
CA LEU A 94 18.14 -11.85 -17.07
C LEU A 94 18.57 -12.51 -15.74
N PRO A 95 18.41 -13.84 -15.52
CA PRO A 95 18.88 -14.47 -14.30
C PRO A 95 20.41 -14.43 -14.12
N VAL A 96 21.18 -14.42 -15.21
CA VAL A 96 22.66 -14.49 -15.17
C VAL A 96 23.30 -13.33 -14.38
N PRO A 97 23.05 -12.03 -14.70
CA PRO A 97 23.62 -10.91 -13.95
C PRO A 97 23.05 -10.81 -12.53
N VAL A 98 21.80 -11.24 -12.30
CA VAL A 98 21.16 -11.23 -10.99
C VAL A 98 21.84 -12.23 -10.05
N TRP A 99 22.02 -13.48 -10.50
CA TRP A 99 22.73 -14.50 -9.73
C TRP A 99 24.21 -14.20 -9.58
N TYR A 100 24.85 -13.55 -10.55
CA TYR A 100 26.19 -12.98 -10.38
C TYR A 100 26.25 -12.01 -9.19
N ALA A 101 25.27 -11.11 -9.07
CA ALA A 101 25.19 -10.15 -7.98
C ALA A 101 24.95 -10.82 -6.61
N VAL A 102 24.13 -11.87 -6.55
CA VAL A 102 23.93 -12.71 -5.35
C VAL A 102 25.24 -13.40 -4.96
N MET A 103 25.89 -14.06 -5.92
CA MET A 103 27.09 -14.86 -5.66
C MET A 103 28.29 -13.99 -5.24
N ARG A 104 28.34 -12.73 -5.69
CA ARG A 104 29.32 -11.75 -5.21
C ARG A 104 29.26 -11.51 -3.70
N GLU A 105 28.08 -11.69 -3.09
CA GLU A 105 27.84 -11.44 -1.66
C GLU A 105 27.68 -12.76 -0.86
N LEU A 106 28.22 -13.89 -1.36
CA LEU A 106 28.13 -15.21 -0.72
C LEU A 106 28.52 -15.23 0.77
N HIS A 107 29.50 -14.42 1.18
CA HIS A 107 29.93 -14.33 2.57
C HIS A 107 28.81 -13.84 3.50
N VAL A 108 27.92 -12.95 3.03
CA VAL A 108 26.76 -12.49 3.80
C VAL A 108 25.77 -13.64 4.00
N ILE A 109 25.58 -14.49 2.98
CA ILE A 109 24.73 -15.70 3.09
C ILE A 109 25.30 -16.66 4.14
N GLN A 110 26.62 -16.89 4.12
CA GLN A 110 27.28 -17.77 5.09
C GLN A 110 27.11 -17.26 6.52
N ASN A 111 27.31 -15.96 6.75
CA ASN A 111 27.10 -15.33 8.05
C ASN A 111 25.63 -15.37 8.50
N LEU A 112 24.69 -15.13 7.58
CA LEU A 112 23.26 -15.23 7.86
C LEU A 112 22.88 -16.67 8.26
N THR A 113 23.40 -17.66 7.54
CA THR A 113 23.12 -19.08 7.78
C THR A 113 23.71 -19.52 9.13
N ALA A 114 24.91 -19.06 9.47
CA ALA A 114 25.51 -19.32 10.78
C ALA A 114 24.67 -18.71 11.93
N ASN A 115 24.17 -17.49 11.76
CA ASN A 115 23.30 -16.83 12.75
C ASN A 115 21.90 -17.43 12.82
N LEU A 116 21.33 -17.88 11.71
CA LEU A 116 20.05 -18.60 11.71
C LEU A 116 20.17 -19.94 12.44
N ARG A 117 21.33 -20.59 12.37
CA ARG A 117 21.61 -21.85 13.07
C ARG A 117 21.81 -21.67 14.57
N SER A 118 22.25 -20.50 15.02
CA SER A 118 22.40 -20.21 16.46
C SER A 118 21.09 -19.80 17.14
N LEU A 119 20.05 -19.44 16.37
CA LEU A 119 18.70 -19.20 16.88
C LEU A 119 17.97 -20.53 17.14
N PRO A 120 17.08 -20.59 18.15
CA PRO A 120 16.28 -21.78 18.39
C PRO A 120 15.40 -22.07 17.18
N ILE A 121 15.58 -23.26 16.58
CA ILE A 121 14.93 -23.72 15.35
C ILE A 121 13.40 -23.54 15.43
N SER A 122 12.81 -23.74 16.61
CA SER A 122 11.35 -23.58 16.80
C SER A 122 10.87 -22.15 16.58
N GLN A 123 11.64 -21.12 16.95
CA GLN A 123 11.22 -19.73 16.80
C GLN A 123 11.41 -19.25 15.36
N SER A 124 12.51 -19.65 14.69
CA SER A 124 12.74 -19.32 13.29
C SER A 124 11.73 -20.01 12.36
N LEU A 125 11.44 -21.29 12.61
CA LEU A 125 10.43 -22.03 11.85
C LEU A 125 9.02 -21.44 12.04
N GLY A 126 8.68 -21.05 13.27
CA GLY A 126 7.40 -20.37 13.56
C GLY A 126 7.25 -19.04 12.82
N PHE A 127 8.31 -18.22 12.80
CA PHE A 127 8.31 -16.94 12.07
C PHE A 127 8.15 -17.11 10.56
N ILE A 128 8.85 -18.09 9.97
CA ILE A 128 8.73 -18.41 8.55
C ILE A 128 7.32 -18.90 8.22
N LEU A 129 6.76 -19.80 9.04
CA LEU A 129 5.40 -20.33 8.84
C LEU A 129 4.34 -19.21 8.89
N ILE A 130 4.43 -18.31 9.87
CA ILE A 130 3.53 -17.16 9.99
C ILE A 130 3.67 -16.23 8.78
N SER A 131 4.89 -16.00 8.29
CA SER A 131 5.14 -15.15 7.13
C SER A 131 4.56 -15.74 5.85
N ILE A 132 4.72 -17.06 5.63
CA ILE A 132 4.12 -17.78 4.50
C ILE A 132 2.59 -17.70 4.59
N LEU A 133 2.01 -18.04 5.75
CA LEU A 133 0.57 -17.99 5.95
C LEU A 133 0.00 -16.57 5.75
N GLY A 134 0.74 -15.54 6.17
CA GLY A 134 0.38 -14.15 5.92
C GLY A 134 0.35 -13.80 4.42
N ILE A 135 1.36 -14.23 3.66
CA ILE A 135 1.41 -14.03 2.20
C ILE A 135 0.28 -14.82 1.51
N GLU A 136 0.00 -16.04 1.94
CA GLU A 136 -1.13 -16.83 1.41
C GLU A 136 -2.46 -16.10 1.63
N ILE A 137 -2.72 -15.57 2.83
CA ILE A 137 -3.94 -14.78 3.09
C ILE A 137 -4.05 -13.58 2.13
N LEU A 138 -2.93 -12.89 1.85
CA LEU A 138 -2.89 -11.79 0.88
C LEU A 138 -3.19 -12.28 -0.53
N VAL A 139 -2.62 -13.38 -1.00
CA VAL A 139 -2.93 -13.95 -2.32
C VAL A 139 -4.40 -14.35 -2.40
N PHE A 140 -4.90 -15.08 -1.40
CA PHE A 140 -6.30 -15.52 -1.36
C PHE A 140 -7.28 -14.35 -1.39
N SER A 141 -6.88 -13.16 -0.92
CA SER A 141 -7.73 -11.95 -0.97
C SER A 141 -8.10 -11.48 -2.38
N PHE A 142 -7.27 -11.78 -3.38
CA PHE A 142 -7.58 -11.48 -4.78
C PHE A 142 -8.69 -12.39 -5.33
N PHE A 143 -8.84 -13.59 -4.77
CA PHE A 143 -9.92 -14.51 -5.14
C PHE A 143 -11.19 -14.24 -4.32
N TYR A 144 -11.04 -14.10 -3.00
CA TYR A 144 -12.16 -13.88 -2.07
C TYR A 144 -11.86 -12.73 -1.13
N ARG A 145 -12.56 -11.61 -1.29
CA ARG A 145 -12.34 -10.42 -0.45
C ARG A 145 -12.59 -10.67 1.04
N ALA A 146 -13.46 -11.62 1.38
CA ALA A 146 -13.74 -12.02 2.74
C ALA A 146 -12.51 -12.53 3.51
N THR A 147 -11.43 -12.96 2.85
CA THR A 147 -10.20 -13.35 3.56
C THR A 147 -9.50 -12.16 4.23
N LEU A 148 -9.70 -10.93 3.74
CA LEU A 148 -9.20 -9.73 4.40
C LEU A 148 -9.89 -9.50 5.75
N THR A 149 -11.16 -9.88 5.88
CA THR A 149 -11.86 -9.88 7.17
C THR A 149 -11.16 -10.83 8.16
N VAL A 150 -10.77 -12.03 7.71
CA VAL A 150 -10.01 -12.98 8.55
C VAL A 150 -8.67 -12.39 8.96
N GLY A 151 -7.92 -11.80 8.01
CA GLY A 151 -6.65 -11.12 8.31
C GLY A 151 -6.79 -9.97 9.31
N LEU A 152 -7.83 -9.14 9.17
CA LEU A 152 -8.12 -8.03 10.10
C LEU A 152 -8.49 -8.52 11.50
N LEU A 153 -9.22 -9.64 11.61
CA LEU A 153 -9.51 -10.27 12.90
C LEU A 153 -8.26 -10.85 13.56
N VAL A 154 -7.36 -11.46 12.79
CA VAL A 154 -6.05 -11.90 13.29
C VAL A 154 -5.24 -10.70 13.80
N PHE A 155 -5.26 -9.57 13.08
CA PHE A 155 -4.61 -8.32 13.52
C PHE A 155 -5.26 -7.72 14.77
N ALA A 156 -6.57 -7.87 14.95
CA ALA A 156 -7.24 -7.46 16.18
C ALA A 156 -6.68 -8.19 17.41
N GLY A 157 -6.22 -9.45 17.25
CA GLY A 157 -5.60 -10.25 18.31
C GLY A 157 -4.15 -9.87 18.64
N TRP A 158 -3.46 -9.09 17.80
CA TRP A 158 -2.05 -8.73 17.97
C TRP A 158 -1.70 -8.14 19.35
N PRO A 159 -2.46 -7.17 19.90
CA PRO A 159 -2.13 -6.56 21.20
C PRO A 159 -2.24 -7.52 22.38
N VAL A 160 -3.02 -8.60 22.23
CA VAL A 160 -3.15 -9.66 23.24
C VAL A 160 -1.91 -10.55 23.24
N ILE A 161 -1.42 -10.90 22.05
CA ILE A 161 -0.22 -11.75 21.86
C ILE A 161 1.04 -11.04 22.40
N THR A 162 1.14 -9.73 22.19
CA THR A 162 2.31 -8.94 22.59
C THR A 162 2.25 -8.35 24.00
N GLN A 163 1.25 -8.73 24.80
CA GLN A 163 1.02 -8.21 26.17
C GLN A 163 0.83 -6.68 26.27
N LEU A 164 0.72 -5.96 25.14
CA LEU A 164 0.45 -4.51 25.08
C LEU A 164 -0.87 -4.12 25.77
N TRP A 165 -1.78 -5.08 25.88
CA TRP A 165 -3.05 -4.92 26.62
C TRP A 165 -2.86 -4.51 28.09
N VAL A 166 -1.74 -4.88 28.73
CA VAL A 166 -1.50 -4.56 30.14
C VAL A 166 -1.20 -3.07 30.35
N GLN A 167 -0.51 -2.43 29.41
CA GLN A 167 -0.09 -1.03 29.52
C GLN A 167 -1.14 -0.04 29.02
N ALA A 168 -1.79 -0.33 27.89
CA ALA A 168 -2.66 0.62 27.22
C ALA A 168 -4.04 0.01 26.89
N LYS A 169 -4.84 -0.24 27.92
CA LYS A 169 -6.18 -0.86 27.80
C LYS A 169 -7.11 -0.09 26.86
N THR A 170 -7.05 1.24 26.85
CA THR A 170 -7.91 2.08 26.02
C THR A 170 -7.52 2.04 24.54
N THR A 171 -6.24 2.19 24.22
CA THR A 171 -5.76 2.15 22.81
C THR A 171 -5.91 0.76 22.21
N THR A 172 -5.69 -0.30 22.98
CA THR A 172 -5.92 -1.68 22.53
C THR A 172 -7.40 -1.98 22.30
N LEU A 173 -8.29 -1.50 23.15
CA LEU A 173 -9.74 -1.62 22.92
C LEU A 173 -10.14 -0.87 21.64
N ILE A 174 -9.67 0.37 21.45
CA ILE A 174 -9.96 1.14 20.24
C ILE A 174 -9.40 0.43 18.99
N TRP A 175 -8.19 -0.14 19.06
CA TRP A 175 -7.60 -0.95 17.98
C TRP A 175 -8.50 -2.13 17.61
N THR A 176 -8.91 -2.94 18.59
CA THR A 176 -9.75 -4.11 18.34
C THR A 176 -11.11 -3.73 17.72
N VAL A 177 -11.74 -2.67 18.20
CA VAL A 177 -13.01 -2.16 17.67
C VAL A 177 -12.85 -1.66 16.24
N LEU A 178 -11.80 -0.86 15.95
CA LEU A 178 -11.55 -0.35 14.60
C LEU A 178 -11.15 -1.45 13.63
N CYS A 179 -10.38 -2.46 14.05
CA CYS A 179 -10.10 -3.65 13.24
C CYS A 179 -11.38 -4.40 12.91
N ALA A 180 -12.24 -4.65 13.91
CA ALA A 180 -13.51 -5.35 13.71
C ALA A 180 -14.46 -4.57 12.78
N LEU A 181 -14.53 -3.24 12.94
CA LEU A 181 -15.35 -2.38 12.09
C LEU A 181 -14.80 -2.35 10.66
N LEU A 182 -13.48 -2.27 10.47
CA LEU A 182 -12.87 -2.36 9.13
C LEU A 182 -13.11 -3.73 8.49
N ALA A 183 -13.18 -4.81 9.29
CA ALA A 183 -13.42 -6.17 8.83
C ALA A 183 -14.82 -6.38 8.21
N VAL A 184 -15.78 -5.49 8.49
CA VAL A 184 -17.12 -5.53 7.89
C VAL A 184 -17.08 -5.15 6.41
N PHE A 185 -16.21 -4.20 6.01
CA PHE A 185 -16.22 -3.66 4.64
C PHE A 185 -15.95 -4.71 3.54
N PRO A 186 -14.97 -5.63 3.67
CA PRO A 186 -14.76 -6.68 2.66
C PRO A 186 -15.93 -7.65 2.51
N LEU A 187 -16.82 -7.76 3.51
CA LEU A 187 -18.03 -8.59 3.45
C LEU A 187 -19.21 -7.87 2.80
N MET A 188 -19.18 -6.53 2.72
CA MET A 188 -20.25 -5.75 2.15
C MET A 188 -20.35 -5.95 0.63
N PRO A 189 -21.56 -5.90 0.05
CA PRO A 189 -21.76 -6.09 -1.38
C PRO A 189 -21.10 -4.97 -2.18
N VAL A 190 -20.57 -5.29 -3.36
CA VAL A 190 -19.89 -4.32 -4.24
C VAL A 190 -20.71 -3.04 -4.41
N VAL A 191 -20.06 -1.89 -4.17
CA VAL A 191 -20.64 -0.54 -4.34
C VAL A 191 -21.16 -0.35 -5.76
N GLY A 192 -22.29 0.36 -5.89
CA GLY A 192 -22.84 0.78 -7.19
C GLY A 192 -24.13 0.08 -7.60
N ARG A 193 -24.72 -0.78 -6.76
CA ARG A 193 -26.05 -1.35 -7.04
C ARG A 193 -27.19 -0.39 -6.69
N GLU A 194 -27.09 0.27 -5.54
CA GLU A 194 -28.10 1.24 -5.07
C GLU A 194 -27.43 2.39 -4.28
N PRO A 195 -27.70 3.66 -4.62
CA PRO A 195 -27.12 4.80 -3.91
C PRO A 195 -27.78 4.99 -2.54
N ASN A 196 -26.95 4.96 -1.49
CA ASN A 196 -27.35 5.17 -0.09
C ASN A 196 -26.75 6.48 0.44
N ILE A 197 -27.27 7.60 -0.06
CA ILE A 197 -26.87 8.95 0.31
C ILE A 197 -26.96 9.29 1.81
N PRO A 198 -27.96 8.83 2.60
CA PRO A 198 -27.97 9.15 4.04
C PRO A 198 -26.70 8.67 4.77
N LEU A 199 -26.09 7.58 4.29
CA LEU A 199 -24.85 7.07 4.87
C LEU A 199 -23.64 7.92 4.50
N VAL A 200 -23.63 8.52 3.31
CA VAL A 200 -22.63 9.52 2.89
C VAL A 200 -22.76 10.79 3.73
N ILE A 201 -23.99 11.25 3.97
CA ILE A 201 -24.25 12.40 4.86
C ILE A 201 -23.81 12.08 6.29
N ALA A 202 -24.12 10.87 6.80
CA ALA A 202 -23.67 10.43 8.11
C ALA A 202 -22.13 10.40 8.21
N ALA A 203 -21.43 9.94 7.17
CA ALA A 203 -19.97 9.99 7.12
C ALA A 203 -19.45 11.44 7.18
N GLY A 204 -20.02 12.34 6.38
CA GLY A 204 -19.69 13.77 6.40
C GLY A 204 -19.91 14.41 7.78
N LEU A 205 -21.07 14.17 8.40
CA LEU A 205 -21.36 14.65 9.76
C LEU A 205 -20.39 14.07 10.79
N LEU A 206 -20.06 12.78 10.71
CA LEU A 206 -19.13 12.13 11.64
C LEU A 206 -17.70 12.68 11.49
N THR A 207 -17.25 12.96 10.26
CA THR A 207 -15.96 13.65 10.04
C THR A 207 -15.96 15.07 10.62
N LEU A 208 -17.06 15.82 10.46
CA LEU A 208 -17.22 17.15 11.04
C LEU A 208 -17.19 17.10 12.58
N LEU A 209 -17.88 16.14 13.19
CA LEU A 209 -17.86 15.96 14.65
C LEU A 209 -16.45 15.65 15.17
N ILE A 210 -15.73 14.73 14.51
CA ILE A 210 -14.34 14.40 14.88
C ILE A 210 -13.43 15.63 14.76
N SER A 211 -13.57 16.41 13.68
CA SER A 211 -12.81 17.66 13.49
C SER A 211 -13.16 18.76 14.49
N GLY A 212 -14.43 18.91 14.85
CA GLY A 212 -14.85 19.86 15.88
C GLY A 212 -14.27 19.49 17.24
N PHE A 213 -14.29 18.20 17.60
CA PHE A 213 -13.70 17.71 18.85
C PHE A 213 -12.18 17.88 18.88
N SER A 214 -11.48 17.56 17.78
CA SER A 214 -10.02 17.72 17.71
C SER A 214 -9.59 19.18 17.79
N LEU A 215 -10.31 20.10 17.12
CA LEU A 215 -10.09 21.53 17.26
C LEU A 215 -10.42 22.05 18.66
N ALA A 216 -11.52 21.60 19.27
CA ALA A 216 -11.89 22.02 20.63
C ALA A 216 -10.85 21.55 21.66
N SER A 217 -10.33 20.33 21.53
CA SER A 217 -9.26 19.81 22.39
C SER A 217 -7.95 20.58 22.20
N SER A 218 -7.61 20.91 20.95
CA SER A 218 -6.44 21.73 20.61
C SER A 218 -6.58 23.17 21.09
N CYS A 219 -7.80 23.70 21.15
CA CYS A 219 -8.09 25.03 21.68
C CYS A 219 -7.96 25.10 23.21
N LYS A 220 -8.27 24.01 23.93
CA LYS A 220 -8.15 23.92 25.39
C LYS A 220 -6.72 23.68 25.87
N SER A 221 -5.88 23.07 25.05
CA SER A 221 -4.47 22.85 25.38
C SER A 221 -3.71 24.18 25.30
N GLU A 222 -3.19 24.69 26.42
CA GLU A 222 -2.33 25.89 26.52
C GLU A 222 -0.93 25.70 25.89
N ASN A 223 -0.85 25.22 24.64
CA ASN A 223 0.43 25.09 23.95
C ASN A 223 0.84 26.44 23.35
N LYS A 224 1.97 26.96 23.83
CA LYS A 224 2.63 28.23 23.47
C LYS A 224 3.02 28.42 21.98
N TYR A 225 2.81 27.40 21.14
CA TYR A 225 3.23 27.36 19.73
C TYR A 225 2.05 27.41 18.74
N ARG A 226 0.99 28.15 19.07
CA ARG A 226 -0.23 28.22 18.24
C ARG A 226 -0.19 29.43 17.31
N ASN A 227 0.03 29.21 16.02
CA ASN A 227 -0.13 30.27 15.02
C ASN A 227 -1.61 30.37 14.61
N ASN A 228 -2.17 31.58 14.57
CA ASN A 228 -3.57 31.81 14.17
C ASN A 228 -3.85 31.35 12.73
N GLU A 229 -2.82 31.29 11.88
CA GLU A 229 -2.93 30.84 10.50
C GLU A 229 -3.18 29.32 10.39
N ASP A 230 -2.57 28.52 11.26
CA ASP A 230 -2.75 27.06 11.25
C ASP A 230 -4.20 26.68 11.62
N MET A 231 -4.83 27.44 12.52
CA MET A 231 -6.24 27.27 12.87
C MET A 231 -7.18 27.65 11.72
N LYS A 232 -6.83 28.67 10.93
CA LYS A 232 -7.60 29.04 9.74
C LYS A 232 -7.61 27.92 8.70
N VAL A 233 -6.47 27.25 8.48
CA VAL A 233 -6.39 26.12 7.53
C VAL A 233 -7.34 24.99 7.92
N HIS A 234 -7.35 24.59 9.19
CA HIS A 234 -8.27 23.55 9.68
C HIS A 234 -9.75 23.99 9.57
N PHE A 235 -10.05 25.26 9.84
CA PHE A 235 -11.39 25.79 9.65
C PHE A 235 -11.84 25.75 8.19
N TYR A 236 -10.97 26.12 7.24
CA TYR A 236 -11.25 25.98 5.81
C TYR A 236 -11.48 24.53 5.40
N GLN A 237 -10.73 23.57 5.97
CA GLN A 237 -10.92 22.15 5.72
C GLN A 237 -12.26 21.62 6.27
N MET A 238 -12.69 22.08 7.44
CA MET A 238 -14.02 21.78 7.95
C MET A 238 -15.12 22.35 7.07
N LEU A 239 -14.95 23.60 6.60
CA LEU A 239 -15.89 24.21 5.66
C LEU A 239 -15.97 23.43 4.35
N SER A 240 -14.84 22.95 3.81
CA SER A 240 -14.85 22.14 2.59
C SER A 240 -15.59 20.81 2.78
N ILE A 241 -15.49 20.17 3.95
CA ILE A 241 -16.26 18.95 4.26
C ILE A 241 -17.75 19.26 4.34
N ALA A 242 -18.14 20.34 5.03
CA ALA A 242 -19.55 20.75 5.13
C ALA A 242 -20.14 21.05 3.73
N LEU A 243 -19.39 21.80 2.90
CA LEU A 243 -19.76 22.09 1.52
C LEU A 243 -19.87 20.81 0.68
N SER A 244 -18.91 19.88 0.79
CA SER A 244 -18.96 18.61 0.06
C SER A 244 -20.19 17.78 0.40
N THR A 245 -20.54 17.70 1.70
CA THR A 245 -21.72 16.96 2.18
C THR A 245 -23.01 17.60 1.69
N TYR A 246 -23.08 18.93 1.72
CA TYR A 246 -24.21 19.69 1.19
C TYR A 246 -24.36 19.48 -0.33
N VAL A 247 -23.26 19.58 -1.08
CA VAL A 247 -23.26 19.39 -2.53
C VAL A 247 -23.76 17.99 -2.89
N VAL A 248 -23.26 16.92 -2.25
CA VAL A 248 -23.71 15.55 -2.50
C VAL A 248 -25.21 15.38 -2.27
N SER A 249 -25.74 15.94 -1.17
CA SER A 249 -27.19 15.87 -0.90
C SER A 249 -28.00 16.65 -1.94
N ASN A 250 -27.53 17.83 -2.34
CA ASN A 250 -28.24 18.70 -3.28
C ASN A 250 -28.19 18.14 -4.71
N THR A 251 -27.04 17.62 -5.16
CA THR A 251 -26.90 16.97 -6.47
C THR A 251 -27.79 15.75 -6.57
N HIS A 252 -27.85 14.91 -5.53
CA HIS A 252 -28.74 13.76 -5.52
C HIS A 252 -30.22 14.16 -5.59
N ASN A 253 -30.65 15.15 -4.81
CA ASN A 253 -32.03 15.63 -4.85
C ASN A 253 -32.39 16.25 -6.20
N SER A 254 -31.49 17.02 -6.81
CA SER A 254 -31.70 17.64 -8.12
C SER A 254 -31.80 16.60 -9.25
N LEU A 255 -30.97 15.56 -9.20
CA LEU A 255 -31.02 14.43 -10.14
C LEU A 255 -32.30 13.60 -9.95
N LYS A 256 -32.73 13.36 -8.70
CA LYS A 256 -34.00 12.69 -8.40
C LYS A 256 -35.20 13.47 -8.94
N ASN A 257 -35.14 14.80 -8.87
CA ASN A 257 -36.15 15.70 -9.41
C ASN A 257 -36.01 15.96 -10.92
N LYS A 258 -35.06 15.29 -11.60
CA LYS A 258 -34.77 15.45 -13.04
C LYS A 258 -34.42 16.88 -13.47
N GLN A 259 -33.91 17.70 -12.56
CA GLN A 259 -33.52 19.10 -12.80
C GLN A 259 -32.09 19.23 -13.37
N GLY A 260 -31.41 18.10 -13.60
CA GLY A 260 -30.03 18.07 -14.09
C GLY A 260 -29.01 18.37 -13.00
N LEU A 261 -27.77 18.66 -13.39
CA LEU A 261 -26.69 19.03 -12.46
C LEU A 261 -26.63 20.56 -12.33
N PRO A 262 -26.85 21.15 -11.14
CA PRO A 262 -26.70 22.58 -10.95
C PRO A 262 -25.25 23.04 -11.17
N VAL A 263 -25.05 24.08 -11.98
CA VAL A 263 -23.72 24.64 -12.30
C VAL A 263 -22.98 25.08 -11.03
N PHE A 264 -23.69 25.61 -10.04
CA PHE A 264 -23.10 26.01 -8.76
C PHE A 264 -22.47 24.84 -8.00
N ASN A 265 -23.15 23.69 -7.95
CA ASN A 265 -22.63 22.47 -7.34
C ASN A 265 -21.39 21.97 -8.09
N GLN A 266 -21.39 22.07 -9.42
CA GLN A 266 -20.25 21.71 -10.25
C GLN A 266 -19.03 22.59 -9.93
N ILE A 267 -19.18 23.91 -9.83
CA ILE A 267 -18.08 24.82 -9.46
C ILE A 267 -17.52 24.47 -8.08
N ILE A 268 -18.39 24.21 -7.09
CA ILE A 268 -17.94 23.80 -5.75
C ILE A 268 -17.19 22.47 -5.79
N SER A 269 -17.66 21.49 -6.58
CA SER A 269 -16.99 20.19 -6.67
C SER A 269 -15.57 20.30 -7.22
N TRP A 270 -15.37 21.03 -8.33
CA TRP A 270 -14.05 21.22 -8.95
C TRP A 270 -13.10 22.04 -8.06
N THR A 271 -13.62 23.10 -7.44
CA THR A 271 -12.82 23.92 -6.51
C THR A 271 -12.43 23.14 -5.25
N THR A 272 -13.32 22.29 -4.73
CA THR A 272 -13.02 21.38 -3.60
C THR A 272 -11.96 20.35 -4.00
N LEU A 273 -12.00 19.83 -5.22
CA LEU A 273 -10.99 18.90 -5.73
C LEU A 273 -9.60 19.53 -5.78
N VAL A 274 -9.46 20.71 -6.39
CA VAL A 274 -8.17 21.39 -6.48
C VAL A 274 -7.66 21.82 -5.10
N SER A 275 -8.54 22.37 -4.25
CA SER A 275 -8.16 22.81 -2.92
C SER A 275 -7.74 21.65 -2.01
N SER A 276 -8.34 20.47 -2.13
CA SER A 276 -7.99 19.30 -1.32
C SER A 276 -6.53 18.85 -1.47
N SER A 277 -5.93 19.03 -2.66
CA SER A 277 -4.52 18.67 -2.91
C SER A 277 -3.55 19.70 -2.33
N VAL A 278 -3.97 20.96 -2.20
CA VAL A 278 -3.10 22.08 -1.77
C VAL A 278 -3.22 22.36 -0.27
N LEU A 279 -4.43 22.28 0.29
CA LEU A 279 -4.70 22.57 1.70
C LEU A 279 -3.81 21.81 2.71
N PRO A 280 -3.56 20.49 2.56
CA PRO A 280 -2.69 19.80 3.50
C PRO A 280 -1.26 20.35 3.49
N LEU A 281 -0.75 20.87 2.37
CA LEU A 281 0.61 21.45 2.27
C LEU A 281 0.78 22.75 3.08
N LEU A 282 -0.32 23.46 3.36
CA LEU A 282 -0.34 24.70 4.15
C LEU A 282 -0.38 24.44 5.67
N SER A 283 -0.73 23.21 6.07
CA SER A 283 -0.85 22.81 7.47
C SER A 283 0.53 22.62 8.14
N PRO A 284 0.62 22.76 9.48
CA PRO A 284 1.87 22.54 10.20
C PRO A 284 2.36 21.10 10.06
N THR A 285 3.68 20.90 10.09
CA THR A 285 4.36 19.61 9.87
C THR A 285 4.43 18.71 11.11
N PHE A 286 3.71 19.05 12.18
CA PHE A 286 3.56 18.18 13.35
C PHE A 286 2.78 16.93 12.98
N LEU A 287 3.25 15.76 13.43
CA LEU A 287 2.75 14.46 12.95
C LEU A 287 1.22 14.34 12.99
N PHE A 288 0.62 14.54 14.17
CA PHE A 288 -0.82 14.41 14.35
C PHE A 288 -1.60 15.46 13.53
N GLN A 289 -1.20 16.74 13.59
CA GLN A 289 -1.90 17.82 12.89
C GLN A 289 -1.79 17.65 11.36
N ARG A 290 -0.64 17.22 10.85
CA ARG A 290 -0.40 17.02 9.43
C ARG A 290 -1.21 15.86 8.88
N LEU A 291 -1.16 14.69 9.53
CA LEU A 291 -1.96 13.53 9.13
C LEU A 291 -3.47 13.83 9.22
N PHE A 292 -3.89 14.54 10.27
CA PHE A 292 -5.30 14.92 10.44
C PHE A 292 -5.74 15.91 9.35
N SER A 293 -4.88 16.86 8.99
CA SER A 293 -5.12 17.80 7.90
C SER A 293 -5.19 17.11 6.52
N ILE A 294 -4.32 16.12 6.27
CA ILE A 294 -4.38 15.26 5.07
C ILE A 294 -5.69 14.47 5.05
N LEU A 295 -6.11 13.90 6.19
CA LEU A 295 -7.39 13.22 6.28
C LEU A 295 -8.56 14.15 5.94
N LEU A 296 -8.68 15.31 6.59
CA LEU A 296 -9.82 16.21 6.38
C LEU A 296 -9.90 16.71 4.93
N SER A 297 -8.77 17.04 4.33
CA SER A 297 -8.72 17.51 2.95
C SER A 297 -9.12 16.41 1.94
N LEU A 298 -8.57 15.20 2.09
CA LEU A 298 -8.90 14.07 1.21
C LEU A 298 -10.31 13.52 1.45
N MET A 299 -10.86 13.65 2.66
CA MET A 299 -12.24 13.26 2.95
C MET A 299 -13.24 14.12 2.17
N ALA A 300 -12.99 15.43 1.99
CA ALA A 300 -13.88 16.29 1.23
C ALA A 300 -14.02 15.85 -0.23
N THR A 301 -12.93 15.43 -0.88
CA THR A 301 -12.97 14.87 -2.23
C THR A 301 -13.57 13.48 -2.28
N TYR A 302 -13.22 12.62 -1.31
CA TYR A 302 -13.78 11.27 -1.24
C TYR A 302 -15.31 11.28 -1.08
N LEU A 303 -15.85 12.19 -0.26
CA LEU A 303 -17.30 12.36 -0.08
C LEU A 303 -18.00 12.75 -1.39
N LEU A 304 -17.43 13.67 -2.18
CA LEU A 304 -17.98 14.05 -3.49
C LEU A 304 -18.02 12.89 -4.50
N LEU A 305 -17.11 11.92 -4.35
CA LEU A 305 -16.95 10.74 -5.20
C LEU A 305 -17.69 9.50 -4.66
N SER A 306 -18.41 9.64 -3.54
CA SER A 306 -19.06 8.51 -2.85
C SER A 306 -20.57 8.48 -3.05
N THR A 307 -21.13 7.28 -3.24
CA THR A 307 -22.59 7.08 -3.41
C THR A 307 -23.25 6.26 -2.31
N GLY A 308 -22.47 5.69 -1.38
CA GLY A 308 -23.01 4.82 -0.33
C GLY A 308 -22.07 4.61 0.86
N TYR A 309 -22.06 3.38 1.38
CA TYR A 309 -21.35 3.02 2.62
C TYR A 309 -19.83 3.18 2.55
N GLU A 310 -19.26 3.18 1.35
CA GLU A 310 -17.84 3.42 1.11
C GLU A 310 -17.35 4.75 1.71
N ALA A 311 -18.21 5.77 1.84
CA ALA A 311 -17.87 7.06 2.44
C ALA A 311 -17.31 6.93 3.87
N LEU A 312 -17.69 5.89 4.60
CA LEU A 312 -17.21 5.60 5.96
C LEU A 312 -15.83 4.92 5.95
N PHE A 313 -15.43 4.28 4.85
CA PHE A 313 -14.23 3.45 4.81
C PHE A 313 -12.94 4.23 5.07
N PRO A 314 -12.62 5.35 4.38
CA PRO A 314 -11.36 6.05 4.63
C PRO A 314 -11.30 6.65 6.04
N LEU A 315 -12.46 6.97 6.62
CA LEU A 315 -12.55 7.46 7.99
C LEU A 315 -12.15 6.39 9.01
N VAL A 316 -12.72 5.19 8.88
CA VAL A 316 -12.39 4.05 9.74
C VAL A 316 -10.94 3.62 9.54
N LEU A 317 -10.50 3.54 8.27
CA LEU A 317 -9.13 3.21 7.90
C LEU A 317 -8.14 4.20 8.53
N SER A 318 -8.40 5.50 8.42
CA SER A 318 -7.54 6.52 9.02
C SER A 318 -7.51 6.46 10.55
N GLY A 319 -8.65 6.20 11.19
CA GLY A 319 -8.70 5.95 12.63
C GLY A 319 -7.82 4.78 13.04
N LEU A 320 -7.90 3.67 12.28
CA LEU A 320 -7.05 2.50 12.52
C LEU A 320 -5.57 2.85 12.32
N MET A 321 -5.23 3.65 11.30
CA MET A 321 -3.86 4.10 11.06
C MET A 321 -3.32 4.99 12.19
N PHE A 322 -4.14 5.89 12.75
CA PHE A 322 -3.73 6.69 13.92
C PHE A 322 -3.46 5.81 15.14
N VAL A 323 -4.34 4.84 15.42
CA VAL A 323 -4.15 3.92 16.53
C VAL A 323 -2.95 3.01 16.28
N TRP A 324 -2.68 2.61 15.03
CA TRP A 324 -1.48 1.87 14.68
C TRP A 324 -0.21 2.62 15.08
N ILE A 325 -0.09 3.90 14.71
CA ILE A 325 1.07 4.75 15.05
C ILE A 325 1.25 4.82 16.56
N HIS A 326 0.16 5.04 17.31
CA HIS A 326 0.21 5.06 18.78
C HIS A 326 0.64 3.71 19.37
N MET A 327 0.10 2.61 18.87
CA MET A 327 0.43 1.25 19.30
C MET A 327 1.90 0.91 19.04
N GLU A 328 2.47 1.32 17.90
CA GLU A 328 3.89 1.14 17.60
C GLU A 328 4.79 1.96 18.52
N GLN A 329 4.35 3.17 18.90
CA GLN A 329 5.09 3.99 19.86
C GLN A 329 5.12 3.35 21.26
N GLU A 330 3.98 2.85 21.75
CA GLU A 330 3.89 2.14 23.04
C GLU A 330 4.72 0.85 23.01
N ALA A 331 4.66 0.08 21.92
CA ALA A 331 5.46 -1.13 21.75
C ALA A 331 6.97 -0.86 21.81
N LEU A 332 7.43 0.24 21.23
CA LEU A 332 8.84 0.65 21.32
C LEU A 332 9.28 0.98 22.75
N GLN A 333 8.42 1.59 23.55
CA GLN A 333 8.73 1.89 24.95
C GLN A 333 8.94 0.62 25.77
N HIS A 334 8.17 -0.43 25.50
CA HIS A 334 8.29 -1.72 26.16
C HIS A 334 9.65 -2.41 25.90
N TYR A 335 10.23 -2.23 24.72
CA TYR A 335 11.55 -2.79 24.37
C TYR A 335 12.75 -1.96 24.86
N GLY A 336 12.53 -0.92 25.68
CA GLY A 336 13.60 -0.20 26.38
C GLY A 336 14.37 0.83 25.55
N LEU A 337 13.99 1.07 24.29
CA LEU A 337 14.57 2.13 23.44
C LEU A 337 13.87 3.46 23.74
N SER A 338 14.25 4.06 24.87
CA SER A 338 13.75 5.34 25.34
C SER A 338 14.01 6.47 24.34
N LEU A 339 12.97 6.95 23.66
CA LEU A 339 12.89 8.35 23.24
C LEU A 339 11.58 8.98 23.72
N LYS A 340 11.73 9.99 24.58
CA LYS A 340 10.68 10.64 25.39
C LYS A 340 9.80 11.73 24.72
N PRO A 341 9.67 11.97 23.39
CA PRO A 341 8.68 12.94 22.95
C PRO A 341 7.27 12.33 22.93
N LYS A 342 6.29 13.05 23.50
CA LYS A 342 4.86 12.82 23.19
C LYS A 342 4.67 12.96 21.67
N LEU A 343 3.77 12.17 21.07
CA LEU A 343 3.48 12.16 19.62
C LEU A 343 3.27 13.58 19.02
N ALA A 344 2.78 14.52 19.83
CA ALA A 344 2.54 15.92 19.48
C ALA A 344 3.82 16.75 19.22
N VAL A 345 5.00 16.28 19.61
CA VAL A 345 6.28 17.01 19.46
C VAL A 345 7.08 16.54 18.23
N PHE A 346 6.75 15.37 17.67
CA PHE A 346 7.42 14.87 16.47
C PHE A 346 7.05 15.70 15.24
N ASN A 347 8.07 16.18 14.54
CA ASN A 347 7.95 16.99 13.34
C ASN A 347 8.55 16.21 12.15
N PHE A 348 7.77 16.05 11.08
CA PHE A 348 8.22 15.41 9.84
C PHE A 348 9.45 16.11 9.24
N ALA A 349 9.56 17.43 9.38
CA ALA A 349 10.69 18.21 8.86
C ALA A 349 12.03 17.87 9.54
N TYR A 350 12.02 17.35 10.76
CA TYR A 350 13.25 16.98 11.49
C TYR A 350 13.74 15.57 11.14
N ALA A 351 12.95 14.79 10.39
CA ALA A 351 13.32 13.43 9.98
C ALA A 351 14.51 13.40 9.01
N THR A 352 14.77 14.49 8.28
CA THR A 352 15.93 14.61 7.37
C THR A 352 17.25 14.77 8.10
N ASP A 353 17.23 15.22 9.36
CA ASP A 353 18.44 15.51 10.16
C ASP A 353 18.82 14.35 11.11
N ILE A 354 18.09 13.24 11.09
CA ILE A 354 18.40 12.06 11.90
C ILE A 354 19.62 11.35 11.28
N THR A 355 20.79 11.63 11.87
CA THR A 355 22.08 11.05 11.45
C THR A 355 22.29 9.62 11.95
N GLN A 356 21.44 9.11 12.84
CA GLN A 356 21.55 7.76 13.42
C GLN A 356 20.23 6.99 13.28
N PHE A 357 20.14 6.15 12.25
CA PHE A 357 19.04 5.20 12.10
C PHE A 357 19.25 3.98 13.01
N ARG A 358 18.16 3.46 13.59
CA ARG A 358 18.18 2.21 14.35
C ARG A 358 18.42 1.02 13.41
N GLN A 359 19.05 -0.03 13.93
CA GLN A 359 19.20 -1.32 13.25
C GLN A 359 17.86 -2.04 13.08
N LEU A 360 17.76 -2.87 12.03
CA LEU A 360 16.55 -3.66 11.74
C LEU A 360 16.32 -4.76 12.78
N HIS A 361 15.08 -4.90 13.23
CA HIS A 361 14.59 -6.00 14.06
C HIS A 361 13.46 -6.77 13.36
N LEU A 362 13.08 -7.94 13.90
CA LEU A 362 11.97 -8.74 13.37
C LEU A 362 10.62 -7.98 13.39
N ASP A 363 10.45 -7.05 14.32
CA ASP A 363 9.27 -6.16 14.37
C ASP A 363 9.14 -5.29 13.11
N ASP A 364 10.24 -5.00 12.42
CA ASP A 364 10.23 -4.18 11.21
C ASP A 364 9.69 -4.95 10.01
N ILE A 365 9.90 -6.27 9.97
CA ILE A 365 9.25 -7.15 8.97
C ILE A 365 7.74 -7.15 9.19
N ARG A 366 7.29 -7.22 10.45
CA ARG A 366 5.86 -7.11 10.79
C ARG A 366 5.27 -5.77 10.36
N ARG A 367 5.96 -4.65 10.62
CA ARG A 367 5.51 -3.31 10.20
C ARG A 367 5.36 -3.21 8.68
N SER A 368 6.32 -3.73 7.92
CA SER A 368 6.23 -3.80 6.46
C SER A 368 5.09 -4.71 5.99
N PHE A 369 4.86 -5.84 6.67
CA PHE A 369 3.72 -6.71 6.36
C PHE A 369 2.38 -6.01 6.65
N PHE A 370 2.25 -5.31 7.78
CA PHE A 370 1.05 -4.51 8.10
C PHE A 370 0.80 -3.45 7.02
N PHE A 371 1.85 -2.77 6.56
CA PHE A 371 1.73 -1.82 5.45
C PHE A 371 1.18 -2.47 4.17
N VAL A 372 1.78 -3.57 3.70
CA VAL A 372 1.30 -4.28 2.50
C VAL A 372 -0.14 -4.74 2.69
N PHE A 373 -0.48 -5.29 3.85
CA PHE A 373 -1.83 -5.72 4.17
C PHE A 373 -2.84 -4.57 4.15
N PHE A 374 -2.51 -3.42 4.72
CA PHE A 374 -3.39 -2.25 4.70
C PHE A 374 -3.52 -1.65 3.31
N ILE A 375 -2.48 -1.69 2.47
CA ILE A 375 -2.57 -1.32 1.05
C ILE A 375 -3.52 -2.25 0.31
N VAL A 376 -3.39 -3.58 0.45
CA VAL A 376 -4.31 -4.54 -0.17
C VAL A 376 -5.74 -4.37 0.37
N THR A 377 -5.90 -4.09 1.66
CA THR A 377 -7.20 -3.78 2.27
C THR A 377 -7.80 -2.48 1.72
N ALA A 378 -6.98 -1.45 1.51
CA ALA A 378 -7.40 -0.19 0.88
C ALA A 378 -7.86 -0.41 -0.58
N PHE A 379 -7.22 -1.33 -1.30
CA PHE A 379 -7.59 -1.67 -2.68
C PHE A 379 -8.90 -2.46 -2.80
N PHE A 380 -9.15 -3.42 -1.91
CA PHE A 380 -10.31 -4.31 -2.00
C PHE A 380 -11.47 -3.96 -1.06
N GLY A 381 -11.23 -3.11 -0.05
CA GLY A 381 -12.17 -2.85 1.05
C GLY A 381 -13.49 -2.22 0.62
N THR A 382 -13.50 -1.34 -0.38
CA THR A 382 -14.72 -0.65 -0.84
C THR A 382 -15.35 -1.27 -2.09
N GLY A 383 -14.80 -2.36 -2.65
CA GLY A 383 -15.39 -3.03 -3.82
C GLY A 383 -14.39 -3.77 -4.71
N ASN A 384 -14.86 -4.44 -5.78
CA ASN A 384 -13.96 -4.96 -6.81
C ASN A 384 -13.54 -3.80 -7.70
N ILE A 385 -12.42 -3.19 -7.36
CA ILE A 385 -11.72 -2.27 -8.26
C ILE A 385 -10.96 -3.06 -9.34
N ALA A 386 -10.88 -4.39 -9.21
CA ALA A 386 -10.19 -5.30 -10.14
C ALA A 386 -10.74 -5.29 -11.58
N SER A 387 -11.98 -4.84 -11.80
CA SER A 387 -12.51 -4.61 -13.14
C SER A 387 -13.01 -3.17 -13.29
N VAL A 388 -12.45 -2.42 -14.23
CA VAL A 388 -12.91 -1.05 -14.56
C VAL A 388 -14.41 -1.03 -14.89
N ASN A 389 -14.96 -2.16 -15.37
CA ASN A 389 -16.37 -2.33 -15.72
C ASN A 389 -17.33 -2.40 -14.52
N SER A 390 -16.85 -2.54 -13.28
CA SER A 390 -17.71 -2.56 -12.09
C SER A 390 -17.89 -1.20 -11.42
N PHE A 391 -17.26 -0.14 -11.93
CA PHE A 391 -17.48 1.21 -11.40
C PHE A 391 -18.78 1.81 -11.90
N ASP A 392 -19.63 2.19 -10.95
CA ASP A 392 -20.87 2.90 -11.22
C ASP A 392 -20.59 4.37 -11.62
N PRO A 393 -21.04 4.81 -12.81
CA PRO A 393 -20.94 6.20 -13.23
C PRO A 393 -21.56 7.22 -12.28
N ALA A 394 -22.51 6.81 -11.44
CA ALA A 394 -23.17 7.72 -10.52
C ALA A 394 -22.22 8.37 -9.50
N SER A 395 -21.08 7.73 -9.23
CA SER A 395 -20.05 8.26 -8.32
C SER A 395 -19.39 9.56 -8.80
N VAL A 396 -19.48 9.88 -10.08
CA VAL A 396 -18.84 11.07 -10.68
C VAL A 396 -19.84 12.20 -10.95
N TYR A 397 -21.15 11.98 -10.72
CA TYR A 397 -22.21 12.93 -11.06
C TYR A 397 -22.16 14.26 -10.31
N CYS A 398 -21.42 14.36 -9.21
CA CYS A 398 -21.15 15.65 -8.57
C CYS A 398 -20.32 16.59 -9.47
N PHE A 399 -19.53 16.05 -10.40
CA PHE A 399 -18.63 16.80 -11.29
C PHE A 399 -19.17 16.94 -12.70
N LEU A 400 -19.68 15.84 -13.27
CA LEU A 400 -20.12 15.76 -14.66
C LEU A 400 -21.14 14.65 -14.84
N THR A 401 -22.18 14.95 -15.61
CA THR A 401 -23.24 13.99 -15.99
C THR A 401 -23.09 13.51 -17.43
N VAL A 402 -22.36 14.26 -18.27
CA VAL A 402 -22.06 13.88 -19.65
C VAL A 402 -20.92 12.87 -19.67
N PHE A 403 -21.13 11.74 -20.34
CA PHE A 403 -20.14 10.68 -20.42
C PHE A 403 -18.85 11.19 -21.09
N SER A 404 -17.76 11.18 -20.32
CA SER A 404 -16.42 11.50 -20.79
C SER A 404 -15.45 10.48 -20.20
N PRO A 405 -15.06 9.43 -20.96
CA PRO A 405 -14.40 8.24 -20.39
C PRO A 405 -13.08 8.57 -19.70
N PHE A 406 -12.30 9.51 -20.25
CA PHE A 406 -11.01 9.90 -19.69
C PHE A 406 -11.13 10.70 -18.38
N MET A 407 -11.99 11.72 -18.34
CA MET A 407 -12.19 12.53 -17.14
C MET A 407 -12.85 11.73 -16.03
N MET A 408 -13.88 10.95 -16.39
CA MET A 408 -14.59 10.09 -15.46
C MET A 408 -13.69 8.97 -14.91
N GLY A 409 -12.91 8.32 -15.78
CA GLY A 409 -11.90 7.34 -15.37
C GLY A 409 -10.84 7.95 -14.47
N GLY A 410 -10.35 9.16 -14.77
CA GLY A 410 -9.40 9.88 -13.93
C GLY A 410 -9.92 10.17 -12.52
N LEU A 411 -11.18 10.58 -12.39
CA LEU A 411 -11.84 10.83 -11.09
C LEU A 411 -12.03 9.52 -10.29
N LEU A 412 -12.34 8.42 -10.96
CA LEU A 412 -12.40 7.10 -10.33
C LEU A 412 -11.02 6.61 -9.86
N VAL A 413 -9.98 6.81 -10.66
CA VAL A 413 -8.61 6.52 -10.24
C VAL A 413 -8.23 7.38 -9.02
N LEU A 414 -8.58 8.67 -9.00
CA LEU A 414 -8.35 9.54 -7.84
C LEU A 414 -9.06 9.01 -6.59
N LYS A 415 -10.30 8.54 -6.72
CA LYS A 415 -11.05 7.92 -5.60
C LYS A 415 -10.31 6.70 -5.02
N VAL A 416 -9.74 5.87 -5.88
CA VAL A 416 -8.94 4.69 -5.48
C VAL A 416 -7.62 5.09 -4.83
N VAL A 417 -6.98 6.17 -5.32
CA VAL A 417 -5.69 6.68 -4.80
C VAL A 417 -5.82 7.21 -3.36
N ILE A 418 -6.96 7.80 -2.97
CA ILE A 418 -7.13 8.45 -1.65
C ILE A 418 -6.81 7.52 -0.46
N PRO A 419 -7.45 6.33 -0.31
CA PRO A 419 -7.11 5.40 0.77
C PRO A 419 -5.62 4.98 0.77
N PHE A 420 -5.01 4.83 -0.40
CA PHE A 420 -3.59 4.52 -0.49
C PHE A 420 -2.71 5.66 0.04
N VAL A 421 -3.03 6.92 -0.25
CA VAL A 421 -2.30 8.08 0.30
C VAL A 421 -2.36 8.05 1.83
N LEU A 422 -3.55 7.79 2.40
CA LEU A 422 -3.72 7.75 3.86
C LEU A 422 -2.86 6.67 4.52
N VAL A 423 -2.81 5.46 3.94
CA VAL A 423 -1.98 4.36 4.46
C VAL A 423 -0.49 4.67 4.29
N SER A 424 -0.06 5.22 3.15
CA SER A 424 1.34 5.60 2.92
C SER A 424 1.82 6.72 3.84
N CYS A 425 1.00 7.75 4.09
CA CYS A 425 1.32 8.80 5.04
C CYS A 425 1.41 8.26 6.48
N ALA A 426 0.52 7.33 6.86
CA ALA A 426 0.60 6.68 8.16
C ALA A 426 1.85 5.80 8.30
N PHE A 427 2.23 5.08 7.24
CA PHE A 427 3.46 4.30 7.23
C PHE A 427 4.68 5.18 7.40
N GLU A 428 4.77 6.31 6.70
CA GLU A 428 5.85 7.28 6.91
C GLU A 428 5.87 7.82 8.35
N ALA A 429 4.70 8.06 8.95
CA ALA A 429 4.63 8.44 10.35
C ALA A 429 5.17 7.34 11.30
N VAL A 430 4.88 6.07 11.00
CA VAL A 430 5.49 4.92 11.71
C VAL A 430 7.01 4.92 11.49
N GLN A 431 7.52 5.20 10.29
CA GLN A 431 8.96 5.27 10.02
C GLN A 431 9.66 6.35 10.86
N VAL A 432 9.08 7.56 10.89
CA VAL A 432 9.63 8.70 11.64
C VAL A 432 9.58 8.47 13.15
N THR A 433 8.47 7.94 13.67
CA THR A 433 8.33 7.65 15.11
C THR A 433 9.24 6.53 15.58
N THR A 434 9.55 5.57 14.70
CA THR A 434 10.42 4.42 15.00
C THR A 434 11.89 4.63 14.65
N GLN A 435 12.25 5.78 14.06
CA GLN A 435 13.60 6.15 13.61
C GLN A 435 14.23 5.13 12.66
N LEU A 436 13.42 4.58 11.75
CA LEU A 436 13.86 3.60 10.76
C LEU A 436 14.21 4.26 9.42
N SER A 437 15.13 3.62 8.69
CA SER A 437 15.45 4.05 7.34
C SER A 437 14.28 3.75 6.40
N SER A 438 13.78 4.78 5.70
CA SER A 438 12.72 4.59 4.70
C SER A 438 13.13 3.58 3.60
N LYS A 439 14.42 3.57 3.24
CA LYS A 439 14.97 2.65 2.23
C LYS A 439 14.88 1.19 2.68
N SER A 440 15.20 0.88 3.94
CA SER A 440 15.24 -0.50 4.42
C SER A 440 13.85 -1.14 4.46
N LEU A 441 12.88 -0.42 5.01
CA LEU A 441 11.50 -0.89 5.11
C LEU A 441 10.86 -1.05 3.73
N PHE A 442 11.14 -0.14 2.80
CA PHE A 442 10.67 -0.25 1.43
C PHE A 442 11.27 -1.48 0.71
N LEU A 443 12.54 -1.81 0.94
CA LEU A 443 13.13 -3.05 0.40
C LEU A 443 12.43 -4.30 0.96
N ILE A 444 12.03 -4.31 2.24
CA ILE A 444 11.25 -5.43 2.81
C ILE A 444 9.86 -5.53 2.15
N VAL A 445 9.19 -4.40 1.95
CA VAL A 445 7.88 -4.33 1.25
C VAL A 445 8.01 -4.86 -0.18
N LEU A 446 9.10 -4.52 -0.87
CA LEU A 446 9.41 -5.00 -2.21
C LEU A 446 9.60 -6.52 -2.22
N VAL A 447 10.34 -7.10 -1.25
CA VAL A 447 10.50 -8.56 -1.14
C VAL A 447 9.16 -9.28 -0.94
N ILE A 448 8.30 -8.78 -0.04
CA ILE A 448 6.97 -9.38 0.21
C ILE A 448 6.13 -9.34 -1.08
N SER A 449 6.19 -8.22 -1.79
CA SER A 449 5.39 -8.04 -3.01
C SER A 449 5.91 -8.87 -4.18
N ASP A 450 7.22 -9.05 -4.32
CA ASP A 450 7.84 -9.90 -5.35
C ASP A 450 7.55 -11.39 -5.11
N ILE A 451 7.53 -11.84 -3.85
CA ILE A 451 7.09 -13.20 -3.50
C ILE A 451 5.62 -13.40 -3.90
N MET A 452 4.77 -12.41 -3.61
CA MET A 452 3.36 -12.43 -4.03
C MET A 452 3.24 -12.46 -5.57
N ALA A 453 4.03 -11.66 -6.29
CA ALA A 453 4.04 -11.64 -7.76
C ALA A 453 4.45 -12.99 -8.35
N LEU A 454 5.50 -13.63 -7.80
CA LEU A 454 5.92 -14.96 -8.21
C LEU A 454 4.83 -16.01 -7.97
N HIS A 455 4.10 -15.91 -6.86
CA HIS A 455 2.96 -16.81 -6.60
C HIS A 455 1.86 -16.65 -7.64
N PHE A 456 1.48 -15.40 -7.97
CA PHE A 456 0.51 -15.14 -9.03
C PHE A 456 0.97 -15.56 -10.42
N PHE A 457 2.27 -15.50 -10.71
CA PHE A 457 2.84 -15.98 -11.97
C PHE A 457 2.51 -17.46 -12.20
N PHE A 458 2.64 -18.30 -11.18
CA PHE A 458 2.29 -19.72 -11.26
C PHE A 458 0.78 -19.99 -11.28
N LEU A 459 -0.03 -19.04 -10.81
CA LEU A 459 -1.50 -19.13 -10.82
C LEU A 459 -2.14 -18.65 -12.13
N VAL A 460 -1.36 -18.10 -13.08
CA VAL A 460 -1.88 -17.68 -14.39
C VAL A 460 -2.41 -18.90 -15.16
N LYS A 461 -3.67 -18.83 -15.60
CA LYS A 461 -4.35 -19.87 -16.36
C LYS A 461 -4.45 -19.51 -17.82
N ASP A 462 -4.19 -20.49 -18.67
CA ASP A 462 -4.29 -20.46 -20.14
C ASP A 462 -5.47 -21.30 -20.66
N TYR A 463 -6.23 -21.92 -19.77
CA TYR A 463 -7.39 -22.76 -20.06
C TYR A 463 -8.62 -22.30 -19.25
N GLY A 464 -9.80 -22.71 -19.70
CA GLY A 464 -11.08 -22.36 -19.08
C GLY A 464 -11.83 -21.28 -19.86
N SER A 465 -12.72 -20.58 -19.18
CA SER A 465 -13.47 -19.49 -19.80
C SER A 465 -12.57 -18.27 -20.07
N TRP A 466 -12.89 -17.47 -21.09
CA TRP A 466 -12.20 -16.20 -21.37
C TRP A 466 -12.16 -15.26 -20.16
N LEU A 467 -13.20 -15.31 -19.31
CA LEU A 467 -13.26 -14.55 -18.07
C LEU A 467 -12.23 -15.04 -17.03
N GLU A 468 -12.09 -16.36 -16.85
CA GLU A 468 -11.09 -16.94 -15.93
C GLU A 468 -9.66 -16.65 -16.39
N ILE A 469 -9.40 -16.78 -17.69
CA ILE A 469 -8.09 -16.43 -18.27
C ILE A 469 -7.81 -14.95 -18.04
N GLY A 470 -8.74 -14.06 -18.41
CA GLY A 470 -8.60 -12.61 -18.27
C GLY A 470 -8.44 -12.15 -16.82
N THR A 471 -9.16 -12.75 -15.88
CA THR A 471 -9.03 -12.45 -14.44
C THR A 471 -7.69 -12.92 -13.87
N SER A 472 -7.20 -14.10 -14.24
CA SER A 472 -5.88 -14.59 -13.79
C SER A 472 -4.74 -13.68 -14.26
N ILE A 473 -4.77 -13.23 -15.52
CA ILE A 473 -3.78 -12.29 -16.07
C ILE A 473 -3.91 -10.93 -15.38
N SER A 474 -5.13 -10.46 -15.16
CA SER A 474 -5.39 -9.18 -14.50
C SER A 474 -4.89 -9.19 -13.05
N HIS A 475 -5.07 -10.26 -12.28
CA HIS A 475 -4.51 -10.39 -10.93
C HIS A 475 -2.98 -10.30 -10.93
N TYR A 476 -2.31 -10.98 -11.87
CA TYR A 476 -0.85 -10.90 -11.99
C TYR A 476 -0.37 -9.48 -12.33
N VAL A 477 -1.00 -8.83 -13.31
CA VAL A 477 -0.66 -7.44 -13.70
C VAL A 477 -0.95 -6.47 -12.56
N LEU A 478 -2.06 -6.64 -11.84
CA LEU A 478 -2.41 -5.81 -10.69
C LEU A 478 -1.33 -5.88 -9.61
N VAL A 479 -0.88 -7.07 -9.24
CA VAL A 479 0.16 -7.26 -8.22
C VAL A 479 1.48 -6.63 -8.64
N MET A 480 1.92 -6.83 -9.89
CA MET A 480 3.11 -6.17 -10.41
C MET A 480 2.97 -4.63 -10.46
N SER A 481 1.81 -4.12 -10.86
CA SER A 481 1.55 -2.67 -10.88
C SER A 481 1.48 -2.08 -9.47
N LEU A 482 1.00 -2.86 -8.48
CA LEU A 482 0.88 -2.45 -7.09
C LEU A 482 2.24 -2.14 -6.49
N THR A 483 3.31 -2.85 -6.86
CA THR A 483 4.67 -2.58 -6.35
C THR A 483 5.21 -1.23 -6.80
N ILE A 484 5.07 -0.94 -8.10
CA ILE A 484 5.43 0.35 -8.69
C ILE A 484 4.58 1.47 -8.08
N PHE A 485 3.28 1.21 -7.93
CA PHE A 485 2.35 2.15 -7.34
C PHE A 485 2.70 2.45 -5.88
N MET A 486 3.01 1.45 -5.05
CA MET A 486 3.47 1.66 -3.66
C MET A 486 4.72 2.55 -3.59
N MET A 487 5.66 2.41 -4.54
CA MET A 487 6.84 3.28 -4.62
C MET A 487 6.46 4.74 -4.87
N LEU A 488 5.58 4.98 -5.84
CA LEU A 488 5.08 6.31 -6.17
C LEU A 488 4.30 6.93 -5.00
N MET A 489 3.47 6.13 -4.34
CA MET A 489 2.70 6.55 -3.16
C MET A 489 3.59 6.92 -1.97
N ASN A 490 4.70 6.21 -1.76
CA ASN A 490 5.68 6.58 -0.74
C ASN A 490 6.34 7.94 -1.05
N GLY A 491 6.68 8.21 -2.31
CA GLY A 491 7.19 9.52 -2.72
C GLY A 491 6.17 10.65 -2.53
N LEU A 492 4.89 10.38 -2.87
CA LEU A 492 3.79 11.33 -2.62
C LEU A 492 3.54 11.55 -1.12
N ALA A 493 3.61 10.50 -0.31
CA ALA A 493 3.49 10.61 1.14
C ALA A 493 4.59 11.51 1.70
N GLN A 494 5.85 11.28 1.33
CA GLN A 494 6.98 12.13 1.73
C GLN A 494 6.79 13.59 1.33
N LEU A 495 6.31 13.86 0.12
CA LEU A 495 5.98 15.21 -0.33
C LEU A 495 4.88 15.83 0.55
N LEU A 496 3.81 15.09 0.81
CA LEU A 496 2.65 15.53 1.57
C LEU A 496 2.90 15.63 3.06
N THR A 497 3.91 15.00 3.65
CA THR A 497 4.19 15.07 5.10
C THR A 497 5.31 16.07 5.41
N THR A 498 6.36 16.13 4.59
CA THR A 498 7.57 16.90 4.89
C THR A 498 7.55 18.34 4.38
N LYS A 499 6.91 18.62 3.22
CA LYS A 499 6.93 19.96 2.62
C LYS A 499 5.83 20.85 3.18
N ARG A 500 6.20 22.03 3.67
CA ARG A 500 5.28 23.11 4.01
C ARG A 500 5.39 24.22 2.97
N LEU A 501 4.25 24.70 2.46
CA LEU A 501 4.20 25.91 1.64
C LEU A 501 3.99 27.11 2.57
N ASP A 502 5.01 27.96 2.69
CA ASP A 502 4.90 29.21 3.44
C ASP A 502 4.28 30.28 2.53
N LEU A 503 3.06 30.69 2.82
CA LEU A 503 2.45 31.88 2.22
C LEU A 503 3.28 33.09 2.65
N SER A 504 3.85 33.80 1.67
CA SER A 504 4.73 34.96 1.85
C SER A 504 4.24 35.85 2.99
N ARG A 505 4.92 35.74 4.13
CA ARG A 505 4.64 36.53 5.32
C ARG A 505 4.99 37.96 4.94
N ARG A 506 3.99 38.82 4.72
CA ARG A 506 4.19 40.27 4.62
C ARG A 506 4.96 40.67 5.88
N THR A 507 6.26 40.91 5.73
CA THR A 507 7.09 41.57 6.71
C THR A 507 6.43 42.91 6.96
N LYS A 508 5.72 43.03 8.08
CA LYS A 508 5.39 44.35 8.63
C LYS A 508 6.73 44.96 9.01
N HIS A 509 7.29 45.77 8.11
CA HIS A 509 8.30 46.74 8.47
C HIS A 509 7.66 47.64 9.53
N HIS A 510 8.05 47.46 10.79
CA HIS A 510 7.84 48.49 11.79
C HIS A 510 8.77 49.64 11.40
N ALA A 511 8.16 50.72 10.91
CA ALA A 511 8.80 52.02 10.75
C ALA A 511 8.87 52.73 12.10
#